data_AF-A0A2G6PHX3-F1
#
_entry.id   AF-A0A2G6PHX3-F1
#
_cell.length_a   1.000
_cell.length_b   1.000
_cell.length_c   1.000
_cell.angle_alpha   90.00
_cell.angle_beta   90.00
_cell.angle_gamma   90.00
#
_symmetry.space_group_name_H-M   'P 1'
#
loop_
_entity.id
_entity.type
_entity.pdbx_description
1 polymer ?
#
loop_
_entity_poly.entity_id
_entity_poly.type
_entity_poly.pdbx_seq_one_letter_code
_entity_poly.pdbx_strand_id
1 'polypeptide(L)'
;MTEERKELYWLTAFCCMACDGEIVPEEVQMLRQLLEERRELASERFEETLKAWTARIQREGKPFLLSYLYRLGEEKLSKEEELFILQIAMDTILADNVIEYSEVKFFKTIRAQLSVSDDEIRAGVERLEEDFLLQDIRRSLEELAQDYFESVGMLAEVKVSGLGEG
;
A
#
# COMPACT_ATOMS: atom_id res chain seq x y z
N MET A 1 -9.19 -18.52 2.92
CA MET A 1 -9.04 -17.05 2.97
C MET A 1 -10.41 -16.41 3.16
N THR A 2 -10.55 -15.51 4.12
CA THR A 2 -11.79 -14.76 4.39
C THR A 2 -11.96 -13.59 3.42
N GLU A 3 -13.17 -13.05 3.28
CA GLU A 3 -13.40 -11.85 2.45
C GLU A 3 -12.63 -10.63 2.98
N GLU A 4 -12.56 -10.44 4.30
CA GLU A 4 -11.77 -9.37 4.93
C GLU A 4 -10.28 -9.46 4.59
N ARG A 5 -9.75 -10.69 4.47
CA ARG A 5 -8.36 -10.91 4.07
C ARG A 5 -8.14 -10.63 2.59
N LYS A 6 -9.07 -11.03 1.72
CA LYS A 6 -9.04 -10.65 0.30
C LYS A 6 -9.07 -9.12 0.14
N GLU A 7 -9.93 -8.44 0.90
CA GLU A 7 -10.01 -6.98 0.89
C GLU A 7 -8.68 -6.35 1.33
N LEU A 8 -7.99 -6.89 2.33
CA LEU A 8 -6.67 -6.39 2.72
C LEU A 8 -5.63 -6.54 1.60
N TYR A 9 -5.68 -7.66 0.87
CA TYR A 9 -4.81 -7.92 -0.27
C TYR A 9 -5.09 -7.01 -1.47
N TRP A 10 -6.36 -6.80 -1.81
CA TRP A 10 -6.73 -5.81 -2.82
C TRP A 10 -6.35 -4.40 -2.41
N LEU A 11 -6.53 -4.05 -1.14
CA LEU A 11 -6.20 -2.73 -0.60
C LEU A 11 -4.69 -2.49 -0.67
N THR A 12 -3.88 -3.51 -0.40
CA THR A 12 -2.41 -3.46 -0.56
C THR A 12 -2.04 -3.09 -1.98
N ALA A 13 -2.58 -3.81 -2.97
CA ALA A 13 -2.31 -3.55 -4.37
C ALA A 13 -2.79 -2.14 -4.78
N PHE A 14 -4.01 -1.77 -4.39
CA PHE A 14 -4.58 -0.45 -4.64
C PHE A 14 -3.72 0.69 -4.07
N CYS A 15 -3.23 0.56 -2.84
CA CYS A 15 -2.41 1.58 -2.21
C CYS A 15 -1.02 1.70 -2.83
N CYS A 16 -0.42 0.61 -3.33
CA CYS A 16 0.86 0.68 -4.06
C CYS A 16 0.68 1.44 -5.38
N MET A 17 -0.38 1.10 -6.11
CA MET A 17 -0.75 1.75 -7.37
C MET A 17 -1.04 3.24 -7.18
N ALA A 18 -1.76 3.61 -6.13
CA ALA A 18 -2.17 4.99 -5.87
C ALA A 18 -1.24 5.75 -4.93
N CYS A 19 0.02 5.29 -4.81
CA CYS A 19 0.90 5.79 -3.78
C CYS A 19 1.27 7.25 -4.04
N ASP A 20 1.44 7.66 -5.29
CA ASP A 20 1.72 9.03 -5.74
C ASP A 20 0.55 10.01 -5.52
N GLY A 21 -0.63 9.49 -5.17
CA GLY A 21 -1.84 10.28 -4.91
C GLY A 21 -2.70 10.52 -6.15
N GLU A 22 -2.30 10.01 -7.31
CA GLU A 22 -3.12 9.97 -8.50
C GLU A 22 -3.61 8.54 -8.76
N ILE A 23 -4.76 8.43 -9.43
CA ILE A 23 -5.24 7.14 -9.95
C ILE A 23 -5.79 7.40 -11.32
N VAL A 24 -5.16 6.84 -12.34
CA VAL A 24 -5.65 6.87 -13.72
C VAL A 24 -6.37 5.56 -14.09
N PRO A 25 -7.30 5.59 -15.06
CA PRO A 25 -8.07 4.40 -15.44
C PRO A 25 -7.23 3.18 -15.84
N GLU A 26 -6.06 3.42 -16.44
CA GLU A 26 -5.10 2.41 -16.87
C GLU A 26 -4.57 1.60 -15.68
N GLU A 27 -4.22 2.27 -14.59
CA GLU A 27 -3.74 1.64 -13.35
C GLU A 27 -4.83 0.75 -12.74
N VAL A 28 -6.06 1.24 -12.68
CA VAL A 28 -7.22 0.45 -12.21
C VAL A 28 -7.41 -0.81 -13.06
N GLN A 29 -7.16 -0.72 -14.37
CA GLN A 29 -7.23 -1.88 -15.26
C GLN A 29 -6.08 -2.87 -15.03
N MET A 30 -4.87 -2.38 -14.75
CA MET A 30 -3.72 -3.23 -14.41
C MET A 30 -3.95 -3.99 -13.10
N LEU A 31 -4.50 -3.32 -12.08
CA LEU A 31 -4.88 -3.96 -10.83
C LEU A 31 -5.92 -5.06 -11.03
N ARG A 32 -6.92 -4.85 -11.90
CA ARG A 32 -7.89 -5.89 -12.27
C ARG A 32 -7.20 -7.11 -12.87
N GLN A 33 -6.33 -6.90 -13.85
CA GLN A 33 -5.62 -7.99 -14.53
C GLN A 33 -4.74 -8.77 -13.55
N LEU A 34 -3.99 -8.08 -12.70
CA LEU A 34 -3.12 -8.69 -11.69
C LEU A 34 -3.90 -9.60 -10.72
N LEU A 35 -5.12 -9.18 -10.35
CA LEU A 35 -5.96 -9.92 -9.41
C LEU A 35 -6.82 -11.00 -10.08
N GLU A 36 -7.16 -10.86 -11.36
CA GLU A 36 -7.85 -11.90 -12.15
C GLU A 36 -7.01 -13.17 -12.30
N GLU A 37 -5.69 -13.03 -12.38
CA GLU A 37 -4.75 -14.16 -12.42
C GLU A 37 -4.71 -14.95 -11.10
N ARG A 38 -5.19 -14.35 -10.00
CA ARG A 38 -5.22 -14.93 -8.65
C ARG A 38 -6.63 -15.37 -8.29
N ARG A 39 -7.04 -16.55 -8.76
CA ARG A 39 -8.40 -17.09 -8.58
C ARG A 39 -8.86 -17.12 -7.12
N GLU A 40 -7.95 -17.32 -6.18
CA GLU A 40 -8.22 -17.30 -4.75
C GLU A 40 -8.69 -15.93 -4.26
N LEU A 41 -8.29 -14.84 -4.91
CA LEU A 41 -8.70 -13.47 -4.62
C LEU A 41 -9.99 -13.04 -5.33
N ALA A 42 -10.63 -13.91 -6.12
CA ALA A 42 -11.88 -13.58 -6.77
C ALA A 42 -13.01 -13.31 -5.75
N SER A 43 -13.77 -12.25 -5.99
CA SER A 43 -14.98 -11.91 -5.24
C SER A 43 -15.87 -10.97 -6.05
N GLU A 44 -17.18 -11.13 -5.93
CA GLU A 44 -18.17 -10.26 -6.58
C GLU A 44 -18.14 -8.83 -6.01
N ARG A 45 -17.60 -8.65 -4.79
CA ARG A 45 -17.49 -7.34 -4.12
C ARG A 45 -16.35 -6.49 -4.64
N PHE A 46 -15.39 -7.08 -5.35
CA PHE A 46 -14.14 -6.41 -5.75
C PHE A 46 -14.40 -5.09 -6.52
N GLU A 47 -15.28 -5.12 -7.52
CA GLU A 47 -15.58 -3.94 -8.35
C GLU A 47 -16.26 -2.81 -7.59
N GLU A 48 -17.13 -3.12 -6.63
CA GLU A 48 -17.77 -2.12 -5.78
C GLU A 48 -16.76 -1.49 -4.82
N THR A 49 -15.95 -2.34 -4.18
CA THR A 49 -14.90 -1.92 -3.25
C THR A 49 -13.87 -1.01 -3.93
N LEU A 50 -13.43 -1.37 -5.14
CA LEU A 50 -12.48 -0.59 -5.92
C LEU A 50 -13.00 0.81 -6.24
N LYS A 51 -14.25 0.92 -6.71
CA LYS A 51 -14.90 2.22 -6.96
C LYS A 51 -15.00 3.07 -5.70
N ALA A 52 -15.33 2.45 -4.57
CA ALA A 52 -15.40 3.15 -3.29
C ALA A 52 -14.03 3.69 -2.86
N TRP A 53 -12.96 2.91 -3.02
CA TRP A 53 -11.60 3.35 -2.71
C TRP A 53 -11.10 4.45 -3.64
N THR A 54 -11.33 4.35 -4.96
CA THR A 54 -10.99 5.42 -5.91
C THR A 54 -11.65 6.75 -5.52
N ALA A 55 -12.95 6.73 -5.21
CA ALA A 55 -13.63 7.94 -4.76
C ALA A 55 -13.12 8.46 -3.41
N ARG A 56 -12.67 7.55 -2.52
CA ARG A 56 -12.20 7.89 -1.19
C ARG A 56 -10.81 8.52 -1.23
N ILE A 57 -9.85 7.94 -1.95
CA ILE A 57 -8.50 8.48 -2.06
C ILE A 57 -8.45 9.80 -2.82
N GLN A 58 -9.30 10.01 -3.83
CA GLN A 58 -9.44 11.32 -4.49
C GLN A 58 -9.90 12.43 -3.52
N ARG A 59 -10.66 12.08 -2.49
CA ARG A 59 -11.13 13.02 -1.46
C ARG A 59 -10.16 13.16 -0.29
N GLU A 60 -9.56 12.05 0.14
CA GLU A 60 -8.78 11.97 1.38
C GLU A 60 -7.28 12.04 1.15
N GLY A 61 -6.76 11.62 -0.01
CA GLY A 61 -5.33 11.55 -0.32
C GLY A 61 -4.54 10.78 0.73
N LYS A 62 -3.47 11.40 1.25
CA LYS A 62 -2.58 10.89 2.32
C LYS A 62 -3.30 10.17 3.48
N PRO A 63 -4.32 10.74 4.13
CA PRO A 63 -5.11 10.06 5.14
C PRO A 63 -5.62 8.66 4.78
N PHE A 64 -5.98 8.40 3.52
CA PHE A 64 -6.41 7.07 3.07
C PHE A 64 -5.25 6.06 3.17
N LEU A 65 -4.09 6.40 2.61
CA LEU A 65 -2.89 5.57 2.62
C LEU A 65 -2.39 5.32 4.06
N LEU A 66 -2.42 6.36 4.91
CA LEU A 66 -2.12 6.22 6.34
C LEU A 66 -3.07 5.24 7.03
N SER A 67 -4.38 5.34 6.75
CA SER A 67 -5.37 4.43 7.37
C SER A 67 -5.13 2.98 6.99
N TYR A 68 -4.63 2.71 5.78
CA TYR A 68 -4.20 1.38 5.36
C TYR A 68 -2.97 0.90 6.15
N LEU A 69 -1.93 1.74 6.28
CA LEU A 69 -0.72 1.37 7.02
C LEU A 69 -1.01 1.08 8.49
N TYR A 70 -1.83 1.90 9.15
CA TYR A 70 -2.26 1.64 10.52
C TYR A 70 -3.04 0.34 10.65
N ARG A 71 -4.02 0.10 9.75
CA ARG A 71 -4.74 -1.17 9.72
C ARG A 71 -3.78 -2.35 9.57
N LEU A 72 -2.81 -2.25 8.68
CA LEU A 72 -1.84 -3.31 8.42
C LEU A 72 -1.03 -3.66 9.68
N GLY A 73 -0.58 -2.65 10.44
CA GLY A 73 0.16 -2.87 11.69
C GLY A 73 -0.66 -3.41 12.86
N GLU A 74 -1.99 -3.32 12.81
CA GLU A 74 -2.90 -3.86 13.83
C GLU A 74 -3.44 -5.26 13.50
N GLU A 75 -3.38 -5.66 12.24
CA GLU A 75 -3.87 -6.95 11.75
C GLU A 75 -3.04 -8.11 12.30
N LYS A 76 -3.71 -9.17 12.73
CA LYS A 76 -3.05 -10.42 13.13
C LYS A 76 -2.83 -11.27 11.88
N LEU A 77 -1.62 -11.19 11.33
CA LEU A 77 -1.20 -11.91 10.14
C LEU A 77 -0.31 -13.10 10.50
N SER A 78 -0.45 -14.20 9.75
CA SER A 78 0.62 -15.22 9.73
C SER A 78 1.78 -14.75 8.86
N LYS A 79 2.96 -15.34 9.02
CA LYS A 79 4.13 -15.00 8.19
C LYS A 79 3.85 -15.20 6.70
N GLU A 80 3.11 -16.24 6.34
CA GLU A 80 2.70 -16.50 4.96
C GLU A 80 1.78 -15.40 4.43
N GLU A 81 0.89 -14.87 5.27
CA GLU A 81 0.01 -13.75 4.90
C GLU A 81 0.79 -12.44 4.74
N GLU A 82 1.77 -12.17 5.60
CA GLU A 82 2.68 -11.02 5.50
C GLU A 82 3.54 -11.08 4.23
N LEU A 83 4.13 -12.23 3.94
CA LEU A 83 4.89 -12.45 2.70
C LEU A 83 4.00 -12.28 1.46
N PHE A 84 2.75 -12.74 1.52
CA PHE A 84 1.81 -12.56 0.42
C PHE A 84 1.42 -11.10 0.19
N ILE A 85 1.31 -10.28 1.25
CA ILE A 85 1.14 -8.82 1.15
C ILE A 85 2.33 -8.20 0.42
N LEU A 86 3.55 -8.55 0.81
CA LEU A 86 4.75 -8.03 0.14
C LEU A 86 4.86 -8.50 -1.30
N GLN A 87 4.47 -9.75 -1.59
CA GLN A 87 4.42 -10.25 -2.96
C GLN A 87 3.43 -9.46 -3.82
N ILE A 88 2.22 -9.19 -3.31
CA ILE A 88 1.24 -8.36 -4.00
C ILE A 88 1.78 -6.95 -4.24
N ALA A 89 2.39 -6.34 -3.23
CA ALA A 89 2.99 -5.02 -3.37
C ALA A 89 4.06 -5.02 -4.47
N MET A 90 4.93 -6.02 -4.50
CA MET A 90 5.95 -6.15 -5.55
C MET A 90 5.34 -6.34 -6.94
N ASP A 91 4.37 -7.23 -7.08
CA ASP A 91 3.78 -7.51 -8.38
C ASP A 91 3.02 -6.30 -8.94
N THR A 92 2.43 -5.48 -8.07
CA THR A 92 1.82 -4.21 -8.48
C THR A 92 2.87 -3.20 -8.94
N ILE A 93 3.93 -2.98 -8.15
CA ILE A 93 5.01 -2.02 -8.48
C ILE A 93 5.72 -2.41 -9.79
N LEU A 94 5.84 -3.71 -10.06
CA LEU A 94 6.50 -4.21 -11.26
C LEU A 94 5.56 -4.29 -12.48
N ALA A 95 4.29 -3.92 -12.36
CA ALA A 95 3.28 -4.16 -13.39
C ALA A 95 3.47 -3.28 -14.63
N ASP A 96 3.92 -2.04 -14.46
CA ASP A 96 4.13 -1.08 -15.55
C ASP A 96 5.58 -1.06 -16.08
N ASN A 97 6.49 -1.79 -15.43
CA ASN A 97 7.93 -1.87 -15.70
C ASN A 97 8.68 -0.54 -15.46
N VAL A 98 8.12 0.39 -14.69
CA VAL A 98 8.76 1.64 -14.30
C VAL A 98 8.70 1.76 -12.78
N ILE A 99 9.77 1.36 -12.10
CA ILE A 99 9.82 1.49 -10.65
C ILE A 99 10.10 2.95 -10.28
N GLU A 100 9.17 3.56 -9.56
CA GLU A 100 9.33 4.90 -9.01
C GLU A 100 9.92 4.89 -7.60
N TYR A 101 10.59 5.98 -7.24
CA TYR A 101 11.17 6.14 -5.91
C TYR A 101 10.12 6.18 -4.79
N SER A 102 8.95 6.77 -5.10
CA SER A 102 7.75 6.77 -4.26
C SER A 102 7.31 5.34 -3.92
N GLU A 103 7.19 4.48 -4.92
CA GLU A 103 6.78 3.08 -4.76
C GLU A 103 7.75 2.29 -3.87
N VAL A 104 9.07 2.46 -4.07
CA VAL A 104 10.09 1.82 -3.22
C VAL A 104 9.95 2.26 -1.77
N LYS A 105 9.73 3.55 -1.51
CA LYS A 105 9.49 4.08 -0.16
C LYS A 105 8.18 3.54 0.43
N PHE A 106 7.12 3.46 -0.37
CA PHE A 106 5.84 2.96 0.09
C PHE A 106 5.94 1.48 0.46
N PHE A 107 6.61 0.66 -0.36
CA PHE A 107 6.92 -0.73 -0.04
C PHE A 107 7.69 -0.87 1.28
N LYS A 108 8.72 -0.04 1.49
CA LYS A 108 9.47 -0.03 2.76
C LYS A 108 8.58 0.31 3.96
N THR A 109 7.59 1.18 3.76
CA THR A 109 6.62 1.57 4.79
C THR A 109 5.64 0.43 5.10
N ILE A 110 5.17 -0.30 4.09
CA ILE A 110 4.40 -1.54 4.25
C ILE A 110 5.21 -2.55 5.05
N ARG A 111 6.44 -2.84 4.63
CA ARG A 111 7.36 -3.77 5.32
C ARG A 111 7.52 -3.42 6.80
N ALA A 112 7.65 -2.14 7.14
CA ALA A 112 7.81 -1.69 8.52
C ALA A 112 6.61 -2.02 9.44
N GLN A 113 5.44 -2.33 8.87
CA GLN A 113 4.26 -2.77 9.61
C GLN A 113 4.22 -4.29 9.85
N LEU A 114 5.11 -5.05 9.22
CA LEU A 114 5.11 -6.51 9.25
C LEU A 114 6.21 -7.04 10.17
N SER A 115 6.05 -8.28 10.63
CA SER A 115 6.96 -8.94 11.56
C SER A 115 8.00 -9.83 10.87
N VAL A 116 7.82 -10.14 9.58
CA VAL A 116 8.78 -10.88 8.75
C VAL A 116 10.13 -10.17 8.67
N SER A 117 11.19 -10.97 8.80
CA SER A 117 12.58 -10.51 8.70
C SER A 117 13.05 -10.40 7.25
N ASP A 118 14.10 -9.61 7.00
CA ASP A 118 14.69 -9.47 5.66
C ASP A 118 15.07 -10.82 5.02
N ASP A 119 15.51 -11.79 5.83
CA ASP A 119 15.84 -13.15 5.34
C ASP A 119 14.61 -13.93 4.89
N GLU A 120 13.49 -13.79 5.61
CA GLU A 120 12.21 -14.39 5.22
C GLU A 120 11.64 -13.73 3.97
N ILE A 121 11.76 -12.40 3.87
CA ILE A 121 11.33 -11.65 2.69
C ILE A 121 12.15 -12.08 1.47
N ARG A 122 13.48 -12.19 1.60
CA ARG A 122 14.36 -12.68 0.51
C ARG A 122 14.01 -14.09 0.05
N ALA A 123 13.55 -14.95 0.96
CA ALA A 123 13.20 -16.32 0.65
C ALA A 123 11.78 -16.46 0.07
N GLY A 124 10.87 -15.55 0.42
CA GLY A 124 9.44 -15.67 0.16
C GLY A 124 8.85 -14.70 -0.87
N VAL A 125 9.56 -13.61 -1.21
CA VAL A 125 9.11 -12.63 -2.19
C VAL A 125 9.92 -12.76 -3.48
N GLU A 126 9.24 -13.09 -4.56
CA GLU A 126 9.82 -13.23 -5.89
C GLU A 126 10.12 -11.87 -6.51
N ARG A 127 11.17 -11.81 -7.36
CA ARG A 127 11.58 -10.61 -8.13
C ARG A 127 11.96 -9.39 -7.25
N LEU A 128 12.15 -9.60 -5.95
CA LEU A 128 12.60 -8.57 -5.03
C LEU A 128 14.04 -8.15 -5.34
N GLU A 129 14.27 -6.85 -5.49
CA GLU A 129 15.61 -6.26 -5.58
C GLU A 129 16.12 -5.83 -4.20
N GLU A 130 17.43 -5.85 -3.97
CA GLU A 130 18.04 -5.51 -2.66
C GLU A 130 17.71 -4.08 -2.20
N ASP A 131 17.49 -3.15 -3.13
CA ASP A 131 17.17 -1.75 -2.83
C ASP A 131 15.87 -1.60 -1.99
N PHE A 132 14.93 -2.55 -2.11
CA PHE A 132 13.70 -2.60 -1.30
C PHE A 132 13.97 -3.01 0.15
N LEU A 133 15.08 -3.70 0.42
CA LEU A 133 15.46 -4.15 1.75
C LEU A 133 16.37 -3.15 2.48
N LEU A 134 17.08 -2.29 1.75
CA LEU A 134 17.95 -1.28 2.34
C LEU A 134 17.19 -0.41 3.35
N GLN A 135 17.69 -0.35 4.59
CA GLN A 135 17.10 0.50 5.63
C GLN A 135 17.45 1.96 5.35
N ASP A 136 16.45 2.76 5.00
CA ASP A 136 16.50 4.21 5.21
C ASP A 136 16.38 4.41 6.72
N ILE A 137 17.52 4.64 7.40
CA ILE A 137 17.72 5.05 8.81
C ILE A 137 16.48 4.83 9.71
N ARG A 138 16.55 3.88 10.68
CA ARG A 138 15.46 3.55 11.64
C ARG A 138 14.60 4.75 12.02
N ARG A 139 13.35 4.75 11.57
CA ARG A 139 12.34 5.79 11.73
C ARG A 139 11.02 5.16 12.18
N SER A 140 10.22 5.87 12.97
CA SER A 140 8.85 5.47 13.31
C SER A 140 7.95 5.41 12.07
N LEU A 141 6.77 4.79 12.17
CA LEU A 141 5.79 4.82 11.07
C LEU A 141 5.44 6.26 10.68
N GLU A 142 5.23 7.14 11.66
CA GLU A 142 4.95 8.55 11.43
C GLU A 142 6.10 9.22 10.68
N GLU A 143 7.36 8.91 11.02
CA GLU A 143 8.54 9.48 10.36
C GLU A 143 8.73 8.94 8.93
N LEU A 144 8.50 7.63 8.71
CA LEU A 144 8.53 7.02 7.36
C LEU A 144 7.42 7.56 6.48
N ALA A 145 6.20 7.61 7.02
CA ALA A 145 5.05 8.17 6.32
C ALA A 145 5.29 9.66 6.01
N GLN A 146 5.72 10.45 6.98
CA GLN A 146 6.02 11.88 6.78
C GLN A 146 7.06 12.07 5.68
N ASP A 147 8.18 11.36 5.73
CA ASP A 147 9.25 11.41 4.72
C ASP A 147 8.76 10.99 3.31
N TYR A 148 7.91 9.97 3.25
CA TYR A 148 7.25 9.55 2.03
C TYR A 148 6.40 10.68 1.44
N PHE A 149 5.45 11.19 2.22
CA PHE A 149 4.49 12.19 1.78
C PHE A 149 5.12 13.54 1.42
N GLU A 150 6.19 13.93 2.12
CA GLU A 150 6.99 15.10 1.74
C GLU A 150 7.68 14.91 0.39
N SER A 151 8.19 13.70 0.10
CA SER A 151 8.89 13.43 -1.15
C SER A 151 7.99 13.40 -2.39
N VAL A 152 6.70 13.09 -2.24
CA VAL A 152 5.71 13.08 -3.34
C VAL A 152 4.85 14.35 -3.39
N GLY A 153 5.20 15.40 -2.63
CA GLY A 153 4.48 16.68 -2.67
C GLY A 153 3.05 16.63 -2.11
N MET A 154 2.64 15.53 -1.49
CA MET A 154 1.35 15.39 -0.82
C MET A 154 1.38 16.07 0.56
N LEU A 155 1.24 17.40 0.57
CA LEU A 155 1.01 18.16 1.80
C LEU A 155 -0.45 18.07 2.21
N ALA A 156 -0.71 17.72 3.47
CA ALA A 156 -2.01 17.93 4.06
C ALA A 156 -2.24 19.43 4.24
N GLU A 157 -3.20 20.02 3.55
CA GLU A 157 -3.86 21.22 4.08
C GLU A 157 -4.63 20.78 5.34
N VAL A 158 -3.95 20.79 6.49
CA VAL A 158 -4.65 20.78 7.77
C VAL A 158 -5.33 22.14 7.88
N LYS A 159 -6.58 22.24 7.41
CA LYS A 159 -7.47 23.30 7.87
C LYS A 159 -7.72 23.05 9.35
N VAL A 160 -6.89 23.65 10.19
CA VAL A 160 -7.26 23.91 11.58
C VAL A 160 -8.43 24.90 11.51
N SER A 161 -9.65 24.38 11.40
CA SER A 161 -10.85 25.17 11.69
C SER A 161 -10.77 25.50 13.17
N GLY A 162 -10.45 26.77 13.44
CA GLY A 162 -10.13 27.26 14.76
C GLY A 162 -11.19 26.90 15.79
N LEU A 163 -10.74 26.38 16.92
CA LEU A 163 -11.38 26.66 18.19
C LEU A 163 -11.17 28.15 18.43
N GLY A 164 -12.06 28.95 17.84
CA GLY A 164 -12.28 30.33 18.23
C GLY A 164 -12.85 30.34 19.62
N GLU A 165 -12.09 30.95 20.52
CA GLU A 165 -12.53 31.39 21.84
C GLU A 165 -13.86 32.16 21.74
N GLY A 166 -14.77 31.89 22.66
CA GLY A 166 -16.08 32.54 22.79
C GLY A 166 -16.92 31.90 23.87
#